data_AF-A0A953BHK7-F1
#
_entry.id   AF-A0A953BHK7-F1
#
_cell.length_a   1.000
_cell.length_b   1.000
_cell.length_c   1.000
_cell.angle_alpha   90.00
_cell.angle_beta   90.00
_cell.angle_gamma   90.00
#
_symmetry.space_group_name_H-M   'P 1'
#
loop_
_entity.id
_entity.type
_entity.pdbx_description
1 polymer ?
#
loop_
_entity_poly.entity_id
_entity_poly.type
_entity_poly.pdbx_seq_one_letter_code
_entity_poly.pdbx_strand_id
1 'polypeptide(L)'
;MSKLSIEDEVLANLRRLPLGPGAEPNGCVGDLGLPLDYLRRAADRVIQSSFRERSRLVMGDGGMEHSPPSPPPQSGPLPEWIEIAAEHVAPVQSLEEFRPADPAFRAELGLPLCTDALRVRSENVVDRPQWIRVQVTSAGYYAGPGDGGSLDILRQLVEGNEEVTVFANVESRHLGAVAANASLWRPGRGVRLVLAPVPFTISQWARDNALAVHGDGGGSRSLLTPRWAGRGEEGGIYIPGESLAMIGLAAAGWDVRQSDLVFEGGNALVVDEGARRVLLLGEGEVHRNVAVPRDEVVRRFRTRFAVDEVIVLPAASFHIDLEVAVLPGHDRPVALVPDTLSAVRIVSRLAARKLAEAGRIASAAAAQCGDPNCPLAAMLGALLPGVDDRSLGGGRYPYELARLFRASEVDSGVGNYLRVWFALDYLMAECGIGVQGESHYAAHLRAIRRQERDRAAIARQLRQRGWKVVKVPAISSESCSLNPVNGVWMGDRYLMSAYGGFFVELDRAAEDVIRREGVEVGAVLTGETQRRGGGLHCAVSVG
;
A
#
# COMPACT_ATOMS: atom_id res chain seq x y z
N MET A 1 7.04 -29.14 30.44
CA MET A 1 7.18 -28.54 29.10
C MET A 1 7.08 -27.04 29.26
N SER A 2 8.12 -26.28 28.93
CA SER A 2 8.04 -24.81 28.93
C SER A 2 7.00 -24.38 27.90
N LYS A 3 6.06 -23.51 28.28
CA LYS A 3 5.09 -22.94 27.35
C LYS A 3 5.86 -22.19 26.26
N LEU A 4 5.64 -22.55 24.99
CA LEU A 4 6.21 -21.82 23.85
C LEU A 4 5.74 -20.37 23.90
N SER A 5 6.63 -19.44 23.52
CA SER A 5 6.21 -18.05 23.34
C SER A 5 5.23 -17.94 22.16
N ILE A 6 4.38 -16.91 22.15
CA ILE A 6 3.46 -16.68 21.03
C ILE A 6 4.23 -16.47 19.73
N GLU A 7 5.37 -15.77 19.79
CA GLU A 7 6.24 -15.61 18.62
C GLU A 7 6.76 -16.95 18.08
N ASP A 8 7.22 -17.85 18.94
CA ASP A 8 7.73 -19.15 18.52
C ASP A 8 6.60 -20.04 17.96
N GLU A 9 5.39 -19.95 18.52
CA GLU A 9 4.21 -20.64 18.02
C GLU A 9 3.85 -20.16 16.61
N VAL A 10 3.76 -18.83 16.41
CA VAL A 10 3.45 -18.26 15.09
C VAL A 10 4.54 -18.61 14.07
N LEU A 11 5.82 -18.54 14.45
CA LEU A 11 6.93 -18.96 13.59
C LEU A 11 6.86 -20.45 13.22
N ALA A 12 6.51 -21.32 14.17
CA ALA A 12 6.33 -22.74 13.91
C ALA A 12 5.15 -23.01 12.96
N ASN A 13 4.06 -22.25 13.10
CA ASN A 13 2.90 -22.34 12.21
C ASN A 13 3.23 -21.83 10.81
N LEU A 14 3.92 -20.70 10.69
CA LEU A 14 4.37 -20.16 9.40
C LEU A 14 5.21 -21.18 8.63
N ARG A 15 6.17 -21.83 9.29
CA ARG A 15 7.00 -22.88 8.66
C ARG A 15 6.19 -24.07 8.16
N ARG A 16 5.04 -24.36 8.77
CA ARG A 16 4.17 -25.47 8.36
C ARG A 16 3.16 -25.08 7.29
N LEU A 17 3.10 -23.81 6.88
CA LEU A 17 2.18 -23.39 5.84
C LEU A 17 2.49 -24.14 4.53
N PRO A 18 1.48 -24.78 3.91
CA PRO A 18 1.68 -25.52 2.67
C PRO A 18 1.94 -24.55 1.50
N LEU A 19 2.76 -24.99 0.53
CA LEU A 19 3.03 -24.22 -0.67
C LEU A 19 1.93 -24.43 -1.72
N GLY A 20 0.94 -23.53 -1.73
CA GLY A 20 -0.12 -23.48 -2.74
C GLY A 20 -1.36 -24.35 -2.44
N PRO A 21 -2.44 -24.22 -3.25
CA PRO A 21 -3.70 -24.94 -3.04
C PRO A 21 -3.53 -26.45 -3.30
N GLY A 22 -4.00 -27.29 -2.38
CA GLY A 22 -4.00 -28.76 -2.53
C GLY A 22 -2.67 -29.45 -2.23
N ALA A 23 -1.73 -28.77 -1.58
CA ALA A 23 -0.39 -29.26 -1.29
C ALA A 23 -0.32 -30.23 -0.10
N GLU A 24 -0.74 -31.48 -0.31
CA GLU A 24 0.15 -32.60 -0.01
C GLU A 24 0.41 -33.35 -1.33
N PRO A 25 1.68 -33.59 -1.72
CA PRO A 25 2.91 -33.49 -0.92
C PRO A 25 3.85 -32.33 -1.34
N ASN A 26 3.35 -31.17 -1.78
CA ASN A 26 4.17 -30.12 -2.42
C ASN A 26 5.06 -29.27 -1.48
N GLY A 27 5.39 -29.77 -0.28
CA GLY A 27 6.24 -29.07 0.69
C GLY A 27 5.57 -27.90 1.43
N CYS A 28 6.32 -27.29 2.33
CA CYS A 28 5.90 -26.20 3.20
C CYS A 28 6.90 -25.04 3.18
N VAL A 29 6.52 -23.89 3.76
CA VAL A 29 7.41 -22.71 3.89
C VAL A 29 8.73 -23.06 4.59
N GLY A 30 8.73 -24.02 5.52
CA GLY A 30 9.93 -24.51 6.18
C GLY A 30 10.95 -25.13 5.23
N ASP A 31 10.48 -25.75 4.14
CA ASP A 31 11.33 -26.39 3.13
C ASP A 31 12.05 -25.36 2.24
N LEU A 32 11.58 -24.10 2.24
CA LEU A 32 12.19 -23.00 1.49
C LEU A 32 13.50 -22.48 2.10
N GLY A 33 13.84 -22.90 3.33
CA GLY A 33 15.09 -22.48 3.98
C GLY A 33 15.22 -20.97 4.22
N LEU A 34 14.08 -20.28 4.43
CA LEU A 34 14.05 -18.83 4.56
C LEU A 34 14.82 -18.33 5.81
N PRO A 35 15.52 -17.18 5.73
CA PRO A 35 16.22 -16.61 6.87
C PRO A 35 15.29 -16.37 8.06
N LEU A 36 15.77 -16.64 9.27
CA LEU A 36 14.98 -16.50 10.49
C LEU A 36 14.48 -15.06 10.69
N ASP A 37 15.29 -14.06 10.38
CA ASP A 37 14.90 -12.66 10.56
C ASP A 37 13.78 -12.25 9.59
N TYR A 38 13.77 -12.77 8.36
CA TYR A 38 12.66 -12.58 7.42
C TYR A 38 11.37 -13.24 7.94
N LEU A 39 11.45 -14.50 8.38
CA LEU A 39 10.31 -15.21 8.97
C LEU A 39 9.76 -14.51 10.23
N ARG A 40 10.63 -13.87 11.02
CA ARG A 40 10.22 -13.07 12.19
C ARG A 40 9.43 -11.84 11.79
N ARG A 41 9.80 -11.14 10.71
CA ARG A 41 9.00 -10.01 10.20
C ARG A 41 7.63 -10.46 9.71
N ALA A 42 7.57 -11.59 8.99
CA ALA A 42 6.30 -12.19 8.59
C ALA A 42 5.45 -12.58 9.81
N ALA A 43 6.06 -13.19 10.84
CA ALA A 43 5.40 -13.50 12.10
C ALA A 43 4.87 -12.23 12.81
N ASP A 44 5.64 -11.16 12.82
CA ASP A 44 5.26 -9.89 13.44
C ASP A 44 3.99 -9.30 12.80
N ARG A 45 3.83 -9.41 11.48
CA ARG A 45 2.60 -9.01 10.78
C ARG A 45 1.42 -9.89 11.13
N VAL A 46 1.61 -11.22 11.11
CA VAL A 46 0.56 -12.17 11.52
C VAL A 46 0.11 -11.92 12.96
N ILE A 47 1.04 -11.67 13.88
CA ILE A 47 0.75 -11.33 15.28
C ILE A 47 -0.08 -10.06 15.35
N GLN A 48 0.34 -9.00 14.66
CA GLN A 48 -0.35 -7.72 14.67
C GLN A 48 -1.75 -7.80 14.08
N SER A 49 -1.93 -8.41 12.90
CA SER A 49 -3.26 -8.57 12.29
C SER A 49 -4.18 -9.43 13.15
N SER A 50 -3.69 -10.61 13.58
CA SER A 50 -4.46 -11.52 14.42
C SER A 50 -4.83 -10.90 15.78
N PHE A 51 -3.98 -10.04 16.33
CA PHE A 51 -4.29 -9.34 17.59
C PHE A 51 -5.40 -8.33 17.37
N ARG A 52 -5.33 -7.49 16.33
CA ARG A 52 -6.36 -6.48 16.02
C ARG A 52 -7.71 -7.13 15.72
N GLU A 53 -7.72 -8.16 14.88
CA GLU A 53 -8.94 -8.90 14.52
C GLU A 53 -9.64 -9.54 15.72
N ARG A 54 -8.91 -9.86 16.80
CA ARG A 54 -9.48 -10.48 18.00
C ARG A 54 -9.72 -9.51 19.15
N SER A 55 -8.98 -8.40 19.20
CA SER A 55 -8.88 -7.56 20.42
C SER A 55 -9.20 -6.07 20.17
N ARG A 56 -9.53 -5.69 18.94
CA ARG A 56 -9.91 -4.33 18.53
C ARG A 56 -11.20 -4.37 17.71
N LEU A 57 -12.20 -5.12 18.20
CA LEU A 57 -13.47 -5.33 17.52
C LEU A 57 -14.44 -4.19 17.84
N VAL A 58 -15.09 -3.62 16.83
CA VAL A 58 -16.17 -2.65 17.02
C VAL A 58 -17.52 -3.36 16.81
N MET A 59 -18.40 -3.28 17.80
CA MET A 59 -19.67 -4.00 17.91
C MET A 59 -20.87 -3.03 17.81
N GLY A 60 -21.92 -3.44 17.10
CA GLY A 60 -23.21 -2.74 17.04
C GLY A 60 -24.07 -3.19 15.84
N ASP A 61 -25.39 -2.97 15.93
CA ASP A 61 -26.39 -3.31 14.88
C ASP A 61 -26.29 -2.43 13.63
N GLY A 62 -25.38 -1.46 13.62
CA GLY A 62 -24.86 -0.88 12.38
C GLY A 62 -24.04 -1.94 11.67
N GLY A 63 -24.68 -3.02 11.20
CA GLY A 63 -24.08 -3.97 10.27
C GLY A 63 -23.42 -3.10 9.22
N MET A 64 -22.09 -3.25 9.06
CA MET A 64 -21.22 -2.31 8.31
C MET A 64 -22.09 -1.47 7.39
N GLU A 65 -22.35 -0.21 7.76
CA GLU A 65 -23.12 0.73 6.94
C GLU A 65 -22.30 1.02 5.66
N HIS A 66 -22.04 -0.03 4.88
CA HIS A 66 -22.06 0.04 3.45
C HIS A 66 -23.49 0.41 3.14
N SER A 67 -23.77 1.72 3.18
CA SER A 67 -24.78 2.24 2.27
C SER A 67 -24.50 1.54 0.94
N PRO A 68 -25.46 0.78 0.38
CA PRO A 68 -25.23 0.11 -0.88
C PRO A 68 -24.65 1.15 -1.83
N PRO A 69 -23.56 0.82 -2.56
CA PRO A 69 -22.89 1.80 -3.41
C PRO A 69 -23.96 2.50 -4.23
N SER A 70 -23.94 3.85 -4.22
CA SER A 70 -25.00 4.63 -4.85
C SER A 70 -25.23 4.11 -6.27
N PRO A 71 -26.49 3.88 -6.68
CA PRO A 71 -26.76 3.34 -7.99
C PRO A 71 -26.12 4.26 -9.05
N PRO A 72 -25.45 3.70 -10.07
CA PRO A 72 -24.77 4.51 -11.06
C PRO A 72 -25.78 5.40 -11.78
N PRO A 73 -25.38 6.61 -12.19
CA PRO A 73 -26.23 7.47 -13.01
C PRO A 73 -26.59 6.77 -14.33
N GLN A 74 -27.76 7.10 -14.90
CA GLN A 74 -28.16 6.57 -16.21
C GLN A 74 -27.18 7.03 -17.30
N SER A 75 -26.82 6.12 -18.21
CA SER A 75 -25.82 6.37 -19.25
C SER A 75 -26.35 7.33 -20.33
N GLY A 76 -25.78 8.54 -20.41
CA GLY A 76 -25.85 9.39 -21.59
C GLY A 76 -24.73 9.05 -22.60
N PRO A 77 -24.61 9.79 -23.72
CA PRO A 77 -23.46 9.66 -24.61
C PRO A 77 -22.16 10.00 -23.86
N LEU A 78 -21.09 9.23 -24.11
CA LEU A 78 -19.81 9.47 -23.46
C LEU A 78 -19.16 10.77 -23.98
N PRO A 79 -18.61 11.62 -23.09
CA PRO A 79 -17.79 12.74 -23.49
C PRO A 79 -16.56 12.31 -24.33
N GLU A 80 -16.10 13.17 -25.23
CA GLU A 80 -14.96 12.87 -26.13
C GLU A 80 -13.62 12.58 -25.41
N TRP A 81 -13.50 13.00 -24.15
CA TRP A 81 -12.32 12.73 -23.33
C TRP A 81 -12.32 11.33 -22.70
N ILE A 82 -13.42 10.58 -22.83
CA ILE A 82 -13.56 9.18 -22.38
C ILE A 82 -13.53 8.25 -23.59
N GLU A 83 -12.62 7.30 -23.57
CA GLU A 83 -12.52 6.21 -24.53
C GLU A 83 -12.78 4.87 -23.82
N ILE A 84 -13.57 4.00 -24.41
CA ILE A 84 -13.66 2.59 -24.01
C ILE A 84 -12.82 1.80 -25.00
N ALA A 85 -11.74 1.20 -24.52
CA ALA A 85 -10.92 0.32 -25.35
C ALA A 85 -11.73 -0.93 -25.72
N ALA A 86 -11.51 -1.44 -26.94
CA ALA A 86 -12.18 -2.66 -27.39
C ALA A 86 -11.89 -3.81 -26.41
N GLU A 87 -12.94 -4.51 -25.98
CA GLU A 87 -12.80 -5.67 -25.12
C GLU A 87 -12.07 -6.77 -25.88
N HIS A 88 -10.84 -7.05 -25.46
CA HIS A 88 -10.10 -8.19 -25.95
C HIS A 88 -10.32 -9.32 -24.96
N VAL A 89 -11.20 -10.25 -25.35
CA VAL A 89 -11.37 -11.50 -24.63
C VAL A 89 -10.10 -12.32 -24.87
N ALA A 90 -9.25 -12.42 -23.85
CA ALA A 90 -8.15 -13.38 -23.89
C ALA A 90 -8.73 -14.77 -24.16
N PRO A 91 -8.05 -15.64 -24.94
CA PRO A 91 -8.57 -16.96 -25.31
C PRO A 91 -8.76 -17.92 -24.13
N VAL A 92 -8.55 -17.48 -22.88
CA VAL A 92 -8.66 -18.34 -21.71
C VAL A 92 -10.10 -18.40 -21.22
N GLN A 93 -10.70 -19.58 -21.36
CA GLN A 93 -12.15 -19.81 -21.22
C GLN A 93 -12.60 -19.96 -19.76
N SER A 94 -11.70 -20.22 -18.80
CA SER A 94 -12.05 -20.31 -17.38
C SER A 94 -10.87 -20.06 -16.43
N LEU A 95 -11.17 -19.58 -15.20
CA LEU A 95 -10.20 -19.45 -14.11
C LEU A 95 -9.77 -20.81 -13.52
N GLU A 96 -10.58 -21.86 -13.72
CA GLU A 96 -10.38 -23.20 -13.13
C GLU A 96 -9.26 -24.00 -13.80
N GLU A 97 -8.87 -23.62 -15.02
CA GLU A 97 -7.77 -24.24 -15.78
C GLU A 97 -6.38 -23.72 -15.37
N PHE A 98 -6.29 -22.69 -14.51
CA PHE A 98 -5.02 -22.03 -14.17
C PHE A 98 -4.26 -22.72 -13.02
N ARG A 99 -3.10 -23.33 -13.32
CA ARG A 99 -2.18 -23.91 -12.33
C ARG A 99 -0.78 -23.29 -12.39
N PRO A 100 -0.37 -22.43 -11.42
CA PRO A 100 0.92 -21.73 -11.43
C PRO A 100 2.17 -22.63 -11.42
N ALA A 101 2.02 -23.86 -10.92
CA ALA A 101 3.10 -24.83 -10.79
C ALA A 101 3.43 -25.58 -12.10
N ASP A 102 2.61 -25.44 -13.14
CA ASP A 102 2.82 -26.12 -14.41
C ASP A 102 3.91 -25.40 -15.24
N PRO A 103 5.00 -26.06 -15.65
CA PRO A 103 5.96 -25.47 -16.59
C PRO A 103 5.34 -25.07 -17.94
N ALA A 104 4.27 -25.74 -18.38
CA ALA A 104 3.49 -25.35 -19.56
C ALA A 104 2.84 -23.97 -19.39
N PHE A 105 2.48 -23.59 -18.15
CA PHE A 105 1.91 -22.29 -17.81
C PHE A 105 2.85 -21.11 -18.14
N ARG A 106 4.18 -21.31 -18.11
CA ARG A 106 5.16 -20.28 -18.55
C ARG A 106 4.95 -19.88 -20.02
N ALA A 107 4.39 -20.76 -20.84
CA ALA A 107 4.08 -20.50 -22.23
C ALA A 107 2.65 -19.94 -22.43
N GLU A 108 1.76 -20.04 -21.44
CA GLU A 108 0.30 -19.84 -21.62
C GLU A 108 -0.19 -18.40 -21.52
N LEU A 109 0.49 -17.48 -20.81
CA LEU A 109 0.08 -16.06 -20.87
C LEU A 109 0.29 -15.45 -22.27
N GLY A 110 1.09 -16.11 -23.13
CA GLY A 110 1.36 -15.65 -24.49
C GLY A 110 2.11 -14.31 -24.58
N LEU A 111 2.56 -13.76 -23.45
CA LEU A 111 3.32 -12.52 -23.39
C LEU A 111 4.79 -12.79 -23.75
N PRO A 112 5.45 -11.89 -24.50
CA PRO A 112 6.88 -12.03 -24.78
C PRO A 112 7.68 -12.08 -23.48
N LEU A 113 8.33 -13.22 -23.24
CA LEU A 113 9.32 -13.34 -22.17
C LEU A 113 10.46 -12.37 -22.49
N CYS A 114 10.65 -11.39 -21.62
CA CYS A 114 11.85 -10.59 -21.67
C CYS A 114 13.00 -11.43 -21.09
N THR A 115 14.18 -11.35 -21.69
CA THR A 115 15.43 -11.84 -21.10
C THR A 115 16.52 -10.77 -21.11
N ASP A 116 16.26 -9.68 -21.82
CA ASP A 116 17.13 -8.52 -21.95
C ASP A 116 16.94 -7.53 -20.80
N ALA A 117 17.85 -6.57 -20.71
CA ALA A 117 17.75 -5.46 -19.77
C ALA A 117 16.65 -4.49 -20.23
N LEU A 118 15.69 -4.18 -19.35
CA LEU A 118 14.69 -3.15 -19.58
C LEU A 118 14.93 -1.99 -18.64
N ARG A 119 14.92 -0.79 -19.20
CA ARG A 119 15.06 0.46 -18.43
C ARG A 119 13.73 0.76 -17.74
N VAL A 120 13.53 0.18 -16.56
CA VAL A 120 12.39 0.51 -15.67
C VAL A 120 12.47 1.99 -15.30
N ARG A 121 11.31 2.67 -15.26
CA ARG A 121 11.22 4.09 -14.91
C ARG A 121 11.73 4.32 -13.49
N SER A 122 12.52 5.37 -13.31
CA SER A 122 13.03 5.76 -11.99
C SER A 122 11.98 6.54 -11.20
N GLU A 123 11.90 6.36 -9.88
CA GLU A 123 10.97 7.06 -8.99
C GLU A 123 11.25 8.57 -8.92
N ASN A 124 12.51 8.98 -9.12
CA ASN A 124 12.95 10.37 -8.99
C ASN A 124 13.29 11.05 -10.33
N VAL A 125 12.81 10.53 -11.46
CA VAL A 125 13.06 11.15 -12.78
C VAL A 125 12.30 12.48 -12.90
N VAL A 126 12.89 13.45 -13.59
CA VAL A 126 12.34 14.80 -13.77
C VAL A 126 11.26 14.88 -14.85
N ASP A 127 11.20 13.92 -15.75
CA ASP A 127 10.24 13.90 -16.84
C ASP A 127 8.83 13.57 -16.31
N ARG A 128 7.86 14.40 -16.72
CA ARG A 128 6.45 14.18 -16.41
C ARG A 128 5.97 12.88 -17.06
N PRO A 129 5.21 12.03 -16.35
CA PRO A 129 4.63 10.85 -16.96
C PRO A 129 3.60 11.26 -18.00
N GLN A 130 3.59 10.55 -19.12
CA GLN A 130 2.60 10.73 -20.19
C GLN A 130 1.33 9.94 -19.91
N TRP A 131 1.41 8.92 -19.05
CA TRP A 131 0.28 8.14 -18.65
C TRP A 131 0.30 7.71 -17.18
N ILE A 132 -0.89 7.45 -16.65
CA ILE A 132 -1.12 6.88 -15.33
C ILE A 132 -2.01 5.66 -15.52
N ARG A 133 -1.64 4.52 -14.95
CA ARG A 133 -2.45 3.29 -14.96
C ARG A 133 -3.01 3.01 -13.58
N VAL A 134 -4.30 2.69 -13.51
CA VAL A 134 -5.01 2.28 -12.29
C VAL A 134 -5.85 1.03 -12.53
N GLN A 135 -6.23 0.35 -11.46
CA GLN A 135 -7.20 -0.75 -11.49
C GLN A 135 -8.42 -0.40 -10.64
N VAL A 136 -9.62 -0.53 -11.21
CA VAL A 136 -10.89 -0.18 -10.58
C VAL A 136 -11.68 -1.45 -10.29
N THR A 137 -11.88 -1.72 -9.00
CA THR A 137 -12.46 -2.98 -8.51
C THR A 137 -13.96 -2.90 -8.22
N SER A 138 -14.53 -1.70 -8.30
CA SER A 138 -15.93 -1.41 -7.99
C SER A 138 -16.40 -0.24 -8.83
N ALA A 139 -17.66 -0.30 -9.26
CA ALA A 139 -18.33 0.79 -9.96
C ALA A 139 -18.78 1.94 -9.06
N GLY A 140 -18.75 1.76 -7.75
CA GLY A 140 -19.25 2.74 -6.78
C GLY A 140 -18.19 3.14 -5.76
N TYR A 141 -18.41 4.31 -5.19
CA TYR A 141 -17.77 4.75 -3.96
C TYR A 141 -18.18 3.84 -2.79
N TYR A 142 -17.30 3.68 -1.82
CA TYR A 142 -17.57 2.98 -0.57
C TYR A 142 -18.53 3.76 0.32
N ALA A 143 -18.35 5.07 0.39
CA ALA A 143 -19.24 5.98 1.12
C ALA A 143 -19.66 7.18 0.26
N GLY A 144 -18.76 7.67 -0.58
CA GLY A 144 -19.02 8.80 -1.49
C GLY A 144 -17.72 9.40 -2.02
N PRO A 145 -17.79 10.41 -2.90
CA PRO A 145 -16.62 11.13 -3.34
C PRO A 145 -15.81 11.67 -2.16
N GLY A 146 -14.50 11.43 -2.18
CA GLY A 146 -13.58 11.75 -1.08
C GLY A 146 -13.29 10.60 -0.11
N ASP A 147 -13.87 9.41 -0.30
CA ASP A 147 -13.57 8.23 0.53
C ASP A 147 -12.19 7.61 0.26
N GLY A 148 -11.55 7.93 -0.87
CA GLY A 148 -10.25 7.42 -1.28
C GLY A 148 -10.21 5.94 -1.68
N GLY A 149 -11.33 5.38 -2.15
CA GLY A 149 -11.38 4.08 -2.82
C GLY A 149 -10.89 4.14 -4.27
N SER A 150 -10.82 3.01 -4.98
CA SER A 150 -10.27 2.94 -6.35
C SER A 150 -10.96 3.89 -7.36
N LEU A 151 -12.29 4.02 -7.29
CA LEU A 151 -13.04 4.94 -8.16
C LEU A 151 -12.74 6.40 -7.83
N ASP A 152 -12.59 6.72 -6.54
CA ASP A 152 -12.31 8.07 -6.07
C ASP A 152 -10.87 8.50 -6.38
N ILE A 153 -9.92 7.57 -6.31
CA ILE A 153 -8.55 7.79 -6.80
C ILE A 153 -8.57 8.07 -8.29
N LEU A 154 -9.28 7.25 -9.10
CA LEU A 154 -9.41 7.49 -10.53
C LEU A 154 -9.98 8.89 -10.83
N ARG A 155 -11.07 9.29 -10.16
CA ARG A 155 -11.64 10.63 -10.29
C ARG A 155 -10.61 11.71 -9.97
N GLN A 156 -9.94 11.64 -8.82
CA GLN A 156 -8.96 12.64 -8.39
C GLN A 156 -7.77 12.74 -9.36
N LEU A 157 -7.34 11.63 -9.98
CA LEU A 157 -6.29 11.64 -10.99
C LEU A 157 -6.74 12.32 -12.28
N VAL A 158 -7.99 12.10 -12.71
CA VAL A 158 -8.57 12.73 -13.90
C VAL A 158 -8.78 14.24 -13.69
N GLU A 159 -9.28 14.64 -12.52
CA GLU A 159 -9.58 16.05 -12.22
C GLU A 159 -8.31 16.83 -11.80
N GLY A 160 -7.32 16.15 -11.22
CA GLY A 160 -6.16 16.78 -10.60
C GLY A 160 -4.93 16.94 -11.52
N ASN A 161 -4.91 16.34 -12.71
CA ASN A 161 -3.76 16.37 -13.62
C ASN A 161 -4.07 17.09 -14.94
N GLU A 162 -3.03 17.41 -15.71
CA GLU A 162 -3.15 18.01 -17.04
C GLU A 162 -2.28 17.23 -18.04
N GLU A 163 -2.70 17.21 -19.30
CA GLU A 163 -1.94 16.65 -20.44
C GLU A 163 -1.44 15.21 -20.23
N VAL A 164 -2.23 14.39 -19.51
CA VAL A 164 -1.91 13.00 -19.20
C VAL A 164 -3.04 12.06 -19.65
N THR A 165 -2.68 10.85 -20.07
CA THR A 165 -3.67 9.79 -20.33
C THR A 165 -3.80 8.88 -19.11
N VAL A 166 -4.99 8.79 -18.54
CA VAL A 166 -5.29 7.87 -17.44
C VAL A 166 -5.91 6.59 -18.01
N PHE A 167 -5.26 5.45 -17.80
CA PHE A 167 -5.72 4.13 -18.17
C PHE A 167 -6.29 3.42 -16.95
N ALA A 168 -7.58 3.10 -16.99
CA ALA A 168 -8.23 2.34 -15.94
C ALA A 168 -8.56 0.94 -16.45
N ASN A 169 -7.92 -0.08 -15.88
CA ASN A 169 -8.41 -1.43 -16.00
C ASN A 169 -9.68 -1.57 -15.14
N VAL A 170 -10.80 -1.92 -15.75
CA VAL A 170 -12.11 -2.00 -15.08
C VAL A 170 -12.69 -3.38 -15.29
N GLU A 171 -13.20 -4.03 -14.24
CA GLU A 171 -13.93 -5.29 -14.44
C GLU A 171 -15.11 -5.08 -15.41
N SER A 172 -15.30 -5.95 -16.41
CA SER A 172 -16.30 -5.73 -17.47
C SER A 172 -17.71 -5.49 -16.91
N ARG A 173 -18.07 -6.17 -15.79
CA ARG A 173 -19.35 -5.98 -15.08
C ARG A 173 -19.55 -4.58 -14.47
N HIS A 174 -18.47 -3.80 -14.30
CA HIS A 174 -18.48 -2.46 -13.73
C HIS A 174 -18.28 -1.37 -14.78
N LEU A 175 -17.90 -1.71 -16.02
CA LEU A 175 -17.51 -0.76 -17.07
C LEU A 175 -18.55 0.35 -17.31
N GLY A 176 -19.81 -0.02 -17.58
CA GLY A 176 -20.85 0.97 -17.89
C GLY A 176 -21.12 1.94 -16.72
N ALA A 177 -21.08 1.41 -15.50
CA ALA A 177 -21.31 2.21 -14.29
C ALA A 177 -20.12 3.11 -13.94
N VAL A 178 -18.88 2.66 -14.17
CA VAL A 178 -17.68 3.51 -14.07
C VAL A 178 -17.72 4.62 -15.13
N ALA A 179 -18.04 4.29 -16.38
CA ALA A 179 -18.14 5.28 -17.46
C ALA A 179 -19.23 6.33 -17.17
N ALA A 180 -20.37 5.91 -16.63
CA ALA A 180 -21.45 6.81 -16.25
C ALA A 180 -21.01 7.76 -15.12
N ASN A 181 -20.33 7.26 -14.08
CA ASN A 181 -19.73 8.13 -13.06
C ASN A 181 -18.70 9.09 -13.67
N ALA A 182 -17.82 8.59 -14.53
CA ALA A 182 -16.77 9.39 -15.16
C ALA A 182 -17.33 10.56 -15.99
N SER A 183 -18.47 10.37 -16.65
CA SER A 183 -19.12 11.43 -17.43
C SER A 183 -19.53 12.66 -16.61
N LEU A 184 -19.61 12.54 -15.28
CA LEU A 184 -19.95 13.64 -14.37
C LEU A 184 -18.73 14.40 -13.85
N TRP A 185 -17.52 13.91 -14.11
CA TRP A 185 -16.28 14.50 -13.59
C TRP A 185 -15.82 15.70 -14.43
N ARG A 186 -14.94 16.52 -13.84
CA ARG A 186 -14.34 17.69 -14.50
C ARG A 186 -12.86 17.41 -14.82
N PRO A 187 -12.54 16.81 -15.97
CA PRO A 187 -11.15 16.47 -16.29
C PRO A 187 -10.30 17.73 -16.34
N GLY A 188 -9.06 17.63 -15.88
CA GLY A 188 -8.08 18.68 -16.10
C GLY A 188 -7.76 18.84 -17.59
N ARG A 189 -7.14 19.97 -17.95
CA ARG A 189 -6.91 20.33 -19.34
C ARG A 189 -6.08 19.25 -20.06
N GLY A 190 -6.58 18.79 -21.21
CA GLY A 190 -5.86 17.82 -22.05
C GLY A 190 -5.80 16.39 -21.47
N VAL A 191 -6.50 16.11 -20.37
CA VAL A 191 -6.61 14.76 -19.82
C VAL A 191 -7.48 13.88 -20.72
N ARG A 192 -7.05 12.64 -20.91
CA ARG A 192 -7.85 11.60 -21.55
C ARG A 192 -8.01 10.42 -20.61
N LEU A 193 -9.20 9.83 -20.56
CA LEU A 193 -9.50 8.62 -19.78
C LEU A 193 -9.76 7.47 -20.74
N VAL A 194 -8.97 6.40 -20.61
CA VAL A 194 -9.17 5.15 -21.35
C VAL A 194 -9.63 4.07 -20.38
N LEU A 195 -10.85 3.58 -20.54
CA LEU A 195 -11.41 2.47 -19.79
C LEU A 195 -11.13 1.16 -20.54
N ALA A 196 -10.28 0.32 -19.96
CA ALA A 196 -9.91 -0.99 -20.51
C ALA A 196 -10.67 -2.09 -19.75
N PRO A 197 -11.69 -2.74 -20.36
CA PRO A 197 -12.42 -3.81 -19.71
C PRO A 197 -11.54 -5.03 -19.45
N VAL A 198 -11.75 -5.67 -18.30
CA VAL A 198 -11.10 -6.91 -17.89
C VAL A 198 -12.19 -7.91 -17.48
N PRO A 199 -12.25 -9.11 -18.08
CA PRO A 199 -13.33 -10.07 -17.83
C PRO A 199 -13.20 -10.81 -16.49
N PHE A 200 -12.17 -10.51 -15.70
CA PHE A 200 -11.84 -11.19 -14.45
C PHE A 200 -11.88 -10.23 -13.27
N THR A 201 -12.07 -10.76 -12.07
CA THR A 201 -11.91 -10.00 -10.84
C THR A 201 -10.47 -9.55 -10.68
N ILE A 202 -10.27 -8.25 -10.49
CA ILE A 202 -8.98 -7.64 -10.25
C ILE A 202 -8.95 -6.99 -8.88
N SER A 203 -7.78 -6.55 -8.44
CA SER A 203 -7.69 -5.63 -7.31
C SER A 203 -7.05 -4.33 -7.73
N GLN A 204 -7.12 -3.34 -6.86
CA GLN A 204 -6.71 -1.97 -7.18
C GLN A 204 -5.19 -1.76 -7.24
N TRP A 205 -4.38 -2.81 -7.11
CA TRP A 205 -2.93 -2.73 -6.93
C TRP A 205 -2.16 -2.71 -8.26
N ALA A 206 -2.37 -1.64 -9.04
CA ALA A 206 -1.77 -1.51 -10.37
C ALA A 206 -0.22 -1.45 -10.34
N ARG A 207 0.37 -1.04 -9.21
CA ARG A 207 1.83 -1.04 -9.05
C ARG A 207 2.40 -2.45 -8.96
N ASP A 208 1.67 -3.37 -8.35
CA ASP A 208 2.22 -4.68 -7.98
C ASP A 208 2.36 -5.62 -9.17
N ASN A 209 1.45 -5.52 -10.14
CA ASN A 209 1.44 -6.42 -11.30
C ASN A 209 2.08 -5.84 -12.57
N ALA A 210 2.52 -4.58 -12.60
CA ALA A 210 3.38 -4.07 -13.67
C ALA A 210 4.09 -2.75 -13.34
N LEU A 211 5.33 -2.63 -13.83
CA LEU A 211 6.15 -1.42 -13.77
C LEU A 211 6.29 -0.79 -15.16
N ALA A 212 6.28 0.54 -15.23
CA ALA A 212 6.60 1.24 -16.46
C ALA A 212 8.06 1.02 -16.88
N VAL A 213 8.29 0.78 -18.17
CA VAL A 213 9.64 0.73 -18.75
C VAL A 213 9.73 1.75 -19.89
N HIS A 214 10.90 2.37 -20.02
CA HIS A 214 11.20 3.19 -21.19
C HIS A 214 11.43 2.24 -22.38
N GLY A 215 10.59 2.34 -23.42
CA GLY A 215 10.87 1.72 -24.71
C GLY A 215 11.78 2.61 -25.56
N ASP A 216 12.39 1.99 -26.57
CA ASP A 216 13.17 2.68 -27.59
C ASP A 216 12.24 3.61 -28.39
N GLY A 217 12.18 4.89 -28.04
CA GLY A 217 11.41 5.88 -28.80
C GLY A 217 10.72 7.00 -28.03
N GLY A 218 10.67 6.97 -26.69
CA GLY A 218 10.04 8.03 -25.89
C GLY A 218 8.52 8.10 -26.06
N GLY A 219 7.76 7.69 -25.05
CA GLY A 219 6.29 7.65 -25.08
C GLY A 219 5.67 6.30 -25.45
N SER A 220 6.45 5.22 -25.37
CA SER A 220 5.92 3.87 -25.53
C SER A 220 5.09 3.47 -24.31
N ARG A 221 3.92 2.87 -24.55
CA ARG A 221 3.10 2.20 -23.53
C ARG A 221 3.71 0.84 -23.22
N SER A 222 4.89 0.86 -22.58
CA SER A 222 5.67 -0.34 -22.29
C SER A 222 5.64 -0.68 -20.81
N LEU A 223 5.42 -1.97 -20.51
CA LEU A 223 5.32 -2.48 -19.14
C LEU A 223 6.23 -3.70 -18.96
N LEU A 224 6.87 -3.79 -17.79
CA LEU A 224 7.45 -5.02 -17.27
C LEU A 224 6.52 -5.60 -16.22
N THR A 225 5.96 -6.76 -16.48
CA THR A 225 5.15 -7.53 -15.53
C THR A 225 5.98 -8.64 -14.89
N PRO A 226 5.75 -9.01 -13.61
CA PRO A 226 6.37 -10.18 -13.02
C PRO A 226 6.03 -11.46 -13.79
N ARG A 227 6.72 -12.54 -13.46
CA ARG A 227 6.42 -13.86 -14.01
C ARG A 227 4.95 -14.23 -13.82
N TRP A 228 4.36 -13.84 -12.70
CA TRP A 228 2.93 -13.87 -12.44
C TRP A 228 2.64 -12.89 -11.30
N ALA A 229 1.46 -12.29 -11.30
CA ALA A 229 1.00 -11.44 -10.22
C ALA A 229 0.70 -12.29 -8.98
N GLY A 230 1.28 -11.92 -7.85
CA GLY A 230 1.19 -12.64 -6.59
C GLY A 230 0.84 -11.73 -5.41
N ARG A 231 0.48 -12.34 -4.28
CA ARG A 231 0.32 -11.68 -2.98
C ARG A 231 0.86 -12.49 -1.82
N GLY A 232 1.16 -11.83 -0.72
CA GLY A 232 1.55 -12.48 0.54
C GLY A 232 3.00 -12.97 0.51
N GLU A 233 3.75 -12.74 1.58
CA GLU A 233 5.21 -12.86 1.63
C GLU A 233 5.71 -14.31 1.81
N GLU A 234 4.88 -15.14 2.40
CA GLU A 234 5.16 -16.52 2.84
C GLU A 234 4.82 -17.57 1.77
N GLY A 235 5.05 -17.25 0.50
CA GLY A 235 4.94 -18.23 -0.60
C GLY A 235 4.36 -17.69 -1.90
N GLY A 236 3.83 -16.46 -1.94
CA GLY A 236 3.26 -15.85 -3.14
C GLY A 236 2.00 -16.57 -3.61
N ILE A 237 0.84 -16.13 -3.14
CA ILE A 237 -0.47 -16.55 -3.63
C ILE A 237 -0.66 -15.96 -5.03
N TYR A 238 -0.77 -16.81 -6.04
CA TYR A 238 -1.07 -16.39 -7.39
C TYR A 238 -2.43 -15.68 -7.48
N ILE A 239 -2.46 -14.54 -8.18
CA ILE A 239 -3.67 -13.75 -8.46
C ILE A 239 -3.93 -13.76 -9.97
N PRO A 240 -4.77 -14.68 -10.48
CA PRO A 240 -4.95 -14.87 -11.92
C PRO A 240 -5.47 -13.62 -12.63
N GLY A 241 -6.49 -12.96 -12.08
CA GLY A 241 -7.11 -11.81 -12.72
C GLY A 241 -6.13 -10.65 -12.97
N GLU A 242 -5.15 -10.46 -12.10
CA GLU A 242 -4.11 -9.45 -12.26
C GLU A 242 -3.09 -9.80 -13.36
N SER A 243 -2.72 -11.08 -13.46
CA SER A 243 -1.84 -11.56 -14.54
C SER A 243 -2.54 -11.47 -15.90
N LEU A 244 -3.84 -11.78 -15.94
CA LEU A 244 -4.64 -11.76 -17.16
C LEU A 244 -4.98 -10.34 -17.63
N ALA A 245 -5.06 -9.37 -16.71
CA ALA A 245 -5.20 -7.96 -17.07
C ALA A 245 -4.07 -7.48 -18.00
N MET A 246 -2.86 -8.08 -17.89
CA MET A 246 -1.72 -7.75 -18.75
C MET A 246 -1.90 -8.22 -20.19
N ILE A 247 -2.58 -9.35 -20.41
CA ILE A 247 -2.93 -9.83 -21.75
C ILE A 247 -3.88 -8.83 -22.41
N GLY A 248 -4.87 -8.33 -21.68
CA GLY A 248 -5.80 -7.31 -22.17
C GLY A 248 -5.09 -6.03 -22.60
N LEU A 249 -4.10 -5.57 -21.82
CA LEU A 249 -3.28 -4.40 -22.19
C LEU A 249 -2.43 -4.66 -23.44
N ALA A 250 -1.78 -5.83 -23.53
CA ALA A 250 -1.00 -6.21 -24.70
C ALA A 250 -1.87 -6.23 -25.98
N ALA A 251 -3.07 -6.80 -25.88
CA ALA A 251 -4.04 -6.82 -26.97
C ALA A 251 -4.55 -5.41 -27.35
N ALA A 252 -4.59 -4.49 -26.38
CA ALA A 252 -4.85 -3.06 -26.61
C ALA A 252 -3.63 -2.28 -27.16
N GLY A 253 -2.58 -2.98 -27.61
CA GLY A 253 -1.40 -2.40 -28.26
C GLY A 253 -0.30 -1.92 -27.30
N TRP A 254 -0.36 -2.29 -26.02
CA TRP A 254 0.76 -2.05 -25.10
C TRP A 254 1.89 -3.03 -25.36
N ASP A 255 3.13 -2.57 -25.21
CA ASP A 255 4.31 -3.44 -25.23
C ASP A 255 4.51 -4.02 -23.82
N VAL A 256 3.85 -5.15 -23.56
CA VAL A 256 3.92 -5.82 -22.27
C VAL A 256 4.95 -6.94 -22.33
N ARG A 257 5.96 -6.84 -21.47
CA ARG A 257 7.08 -7.78 -21.37
C ARG A 257 7.02 -8.52 -20.05
N GLN A 258 7.12 -9.85 -20.09
CA GLN A 258 7.08 -10.68 -18.90
C GLN A 258 8.48 -10.94 -18.35
N SER A 259 8.64 -10.82 -17.03
CA SER A 259 9.86 -11.19 -16.32
C SER A 259 9.93 -12.69 -16.03
N ASP A 260 11.13 -13.26 -15.93
CA ASP A 260 11.33 -14.59 -15.35
C ASP A 260 11.29 -14.59 -13.81
N LEU A 261 11.36 -13.39 -13.21
CA LEU A 261 11.32 -13.16 -11.77
C LEU A 261 9.88 -12.95 -11.30
N VAL A 262 9.54 -13.52 -10.15
CA VAL A 262 8.33 -13.15 -9.41
C VAL A 262 8.66 -11.90 -8.60
N PHE A 263 7.88 -10.84 -8.77
CA PHE A 263 7.99 -9.66 -7.92
C PHE A 263 6.69 -8.89 -7.78
N GLU A 264 6.60 -8.09 -6.72
CA GLU A 264 5.59 -7.04 -6.55
C GLU A 264 6.25 -5.66 -6.76
N GLY A 265 5.68 -4.82 -7.64
CA GLY A 265 6.27 -3.53 -7.98
C GLY A 265 6.34 -2.52 -6.82
N GLY A 266 5.50 -2.65 -5.77
CA GLY A 266 5.65 -1.89 -4.52
C GLY A 266 6.94 -2.22 -3.76
N ASN A 267 7.58 -3.34 -4.09
CA ASN A 267 8.86 -3.74 -3.52
C ASN A 267 10.09 -3.48 -4.42
N ALA A 268 9.91 -2.83 -5.56
CA ALA A 268 10.96 -2.57 -6.53
C ALA A 268 10.95 -1.09 -6.96
N LEU A 269 11.88 -0.31 -6.40
CA LEU A 269 11.98 1.14 -6.64
C LEU A 269 13.31 1.44 -7.32
N VAL A 270 13.28 1.88 -8.59
CA VAL A 270 14.48 2.31 -9.31
C VAL A 270 14.75 3.78 -9.03
N VAL A 271 16.00 4.12 -8.75
CA VAL A 271 16.42 5.48 -8.39
C VAL A 271 17.65 5.84 -9.20
N ASP A 272 17.63 7.03 -9.81
CA ASP A 272 18.79 7.61 -10.46
C ASP A 272 19.65 8.38 -9.45
N GLU A 273 20.93 8.05 -9.38
CA GLU A 273 21.99 8.66 -8.58
C GLU A 273 23.02 9.32 -9.51
N GLY A 274 22.57 10.31 -10.27
CA GLY A 274 23.37 10.92 -11.33
C GLY A 274 23.61 9.93 -12.47
N ALA A 275 24.86 9.50 -12.66
CA ALA A 275 25.21 8.54 -13.72
C ALA A 275 24.93 7.07 -13.34
N ARG A 276 24.60 6.79 -12.07
CA ARG A 276 24.33 5.44 -11.57
C ARG A 276 22.84 5.23 -11.39
N ARG A 277 22.37 4.00 -11.57
CA ARG A 277 20.99 3.59 -11.31
C ARG A 277 20.98 2.50 -10.26
N VAL A 278 20.08 2.63 -9.31
CA VAL A 278 19.99 1.74 -8.16
C VAL A 278 18.59 1.19 -8.07
N LEU A 279 18.47 -0.11 -7.81
CA LEU A 279 17.20 -0.71 -7.41
C LEU A 279 17.19 -0.88 -5.89
N LEU A 280 16.28 -0.20 -5.21
CA LEU A 280 15.87 -0.59 -3.87
C LEU A 280 14.92 -1.77 -4.01
N LEU A 281 15.25 -2.88 -3.37
CA LEU A 281 14.51 -4.14 -3.46
C LEU A 281 14.08 -4.58 -2.06
N GLY A 282 12.79 -4.82 -1.85
CA GLY A 282 12.31 -5.47 -0.64
C GLY A 282 12.87 -6.88 -0.52
N GLU A 283 13.34 -7.27 0.67
CA GLU A 283 13.94 -8.61 0.88
C GLU A 283 12.98 -9.76 0.55
N GLY A 284 11.66 -9.52 0.65
CA GLY A 284 10.64 -10.50 0.24
C GLY A 284 10.78 -10.93 -1.22
N GLU A 285 11.18 -10.03 -2.12
CA GLU A 285 11.33 -10.35 -3.55
C GLU A 285 12.51 -11.27 -3.82
N VAL A 286 13.55 -11.19 -2.99
CA VAL A 286 14.64 -12.17 -3.03
C VAL A 286 14.13 -13.55 -2.62
N HIS A 287 13.29 -13.60 -1.60
CA HIS A 287 12.79 -14.83 -0.99
C HIS A 287 11.62 -15.47 -1.74
N ARG A 288 10.87 -14.72 -2.56
CA ARG A 288 9.83 -15.26 -3.46
C ARG A 288 10.41 -16.09 -4.61
N ASN A 289 11.67 -15.87 -4.98
CA ASN A 289 12.34 -16.55 -6.08
C ASN A 289 13.11 -17.81 -5.61
N VAL A 290 12.44 -18.65 -4.81
CA VAL A 290 13.01 -19.77 -4.02
C VAL A 290 13.81 -20.82 -4.81
N ALA A 291 13.56 -20.95 -6.11
CA ALA A 291 14.25 -21.93 -6.96
C ALA A 291 15.69 -21.51 -7.34
N VAL A 292 16.13 -20.33 -6.91
CA VAL A 292 17.36 -19.69 -7.35
C VAL A 292 18.15 -19.18 -6.14
N PRO A 293 19.48 -19.38 -6.06
CA PRO A 293 20.29 -18.84 -4.98
C PRO A 293 20.17 -17.32 -4.86
N ARG A 294 20.23 -16.79 -3.62
CA ARG A 294 20.09 -15.35 -3.32
C ARG A 294 20.90 -14.44 -4.23
N ASP A 295 22.19 -14.68 -4.38
CA ASP A 295 23.09 -13.82 -5.17
C ASP A 295 22.73 -13.82 -6.65
N GLU A 296 22.25 -14.96 -7.15
CA GLU A 296 21.78 -15.10 -8.52
C GLU A 296 20.44 -14.37 -8.73
N VAL A 297 19.51 -14.41 -7.75
CA VAL A 297 18.28 -13.61 -7.79
C VAL A 297 18.60 -12.12 -7.86
N VAL A 298 19.48 -11.64 -6.98
CA VAL A 298 19.93 -10.23 -6.96
C VAL A 298 20.58 -9.84 -8.29
N ARG A 299 21.44 -10.70 -8.85
CA ARG A 299 22.06 -10.49 -10.16
C ARG A 299 21.01 -10.39 -11.28
N ARG A 300 19.98 -11.24 -11.26
CA ARG A 300 18.89 -11.20 -12.25
C ARG A 300 18.06 -9.93 -12.15
N PHE A 301 17.70 -9.49 -10.93
CA PHE A 301 17.05 -8.19 -10.74
C PHE A 301 17.89 -7.06 -11.30
N ARG A 302 19.21 -7.04 -11.00
CA ARG A 302 20.14 -6.04 -11.52
C ARG A 302 20.11 -5.97 -13.05
N THR A 303 20.26 -7.12 -13.72
CA THR A 303 20.24 -7.19 -15.18
C THR A 303 18.88 -6.78 -15.74
N ARG A 304 17.80 -7.34 -15.19
CA ARG A 304 16.45 -7.16 -15.73
C ARG A 304 15.97 -5.71 -15.67
N PHE A 305 16.29 -5.02 -14.57
CA PHE A 305 15.88 -3.63 -14.34
C PHE A 305 16.85 -2.61 -14.95
N ALA A 306 17.91 -3.07 -15.63
CA ALA A 306 18.95 -2.23 -16.20
C ALA A 306 19.52 -1.23 -15.18
N VAL A 307 19.91 -1.74 -14.01
CA VAL A 307 20.50 -0.96 -12.90
C VAL A 307 21.94 -1.39 -12.64
N ASP A 308 22.73 -0.50 -12.05
CA ASP A 308 24.13 -0.76 -11.70
C ASP A 308 24.26 -1.52 -10.38
N GLU A 309 23.31 -1.30 -9.47
CA GLU A 309 23.34 -1.84 -8.12
C GLU A 309 21.94 -2.19 -7.62
N VAL A 310 21.86 -3.23 -6.79
CA VAL A 310 20.64 -3.61 -6.07
C VAL A 310 20.93 -3.51 -4.57
N ILE A 311 20.09 -2.77 -3.86
CA ILE A 311 20.12 -2.66 -2.41
C ILE A 311 18.91 -3.40 -1.85
N VAL A 312 19.17 -4.47 -1.11
CA VAL A 312 18.11 -5.20 -0.43
C VAL A 312 17.79 -4.50 0.90
N LEU A 313 16.53 -4.13 1.08
CA LEU A 313 15.99 -3.47 2.26
C LEU A 313 15.11 -4.44 3.06
N PRO A 314 15.09 -4.36 4.41
CA PRO A 314 14.19 -5.16 5.21
C PRO A 314 12.72 -4.80 4.93
N ALA A 315 11.85 -5.80 4.86
CA ALA A 315 10.41 -5.60 4.70
C ALA A 315 9.78 -5.27 6.08
N ALA A 316 9.95 -4.02 6.53
CA ALA A 316 9.45 -3.56 7.83
C ALA A 316 7.92 -3.64 7.90
N SER A 317 7.19 -3.03 6.96
CA SER A 317 5.76 -3.30 6.75
C SER A 317 5.59 -4.52 5.85
N PHE A 318 5.12 -4.35 4.63
CA PHE A 318 4.91 -5.44 3.65
C PHE A 318 5.62 -5.07 2.34
N HIS A 319 5.46 -3.81 1.91
CA HIS A 319 6.17 -3.24 0.77
C HIS A 319 7.11 -2.12 1.19
N ILE A 320 8.24 -1.99 0.49
CA ILE A 320 9.19 -0.90 0.76
C ILE A 320 8.67 0.47 0.30
N ASP A 321 7.71 0.54 -0.62
CA ASP A 321 7.04 1.79 -1.00
C ASP A 321 6.15 2.39 0.12
N LEU A 322 5.86 1.63 1.17
CA LEU A 322 5.27 2.14 2.40
C LEU A 322 6.33 2.72 3.37
N GLU A 323 7.61 2.44 3.14
CA GLU A 323 8.72 2.81 4.01
C GLU A 323 9.65 3.86 3.40
N VAL A 324 9.66 3.99 2.07
CA VAL A 324 10.46 4.98 1.36
C VAL A 324 9.77 5.44 0.09
N ALA A 325 9.74 6.76 -0.10
CA ALA A 325 9.58 7.40 -1.40
C ALA A 325 10.82 8.23 -1.70
N VAL A 326 11.15 8.39 -2.98
CA VAL A 326 12.38 9.06 -3.39
C VAL A 326 12.04 10.22 -4.32
N LEU A 327 12.38 11.42 -3.89
CA LEU A 327 12.26 12.64 -4.69
C LEU A 327 13.59 12.94 -5.39
N PRO A 328 13.56 13.68 -6.52
CA PRO A 328 14.77 14.31 -7.01
C PRO A 328 15.31 15.29 -5.95
N GLY A 329 16.62 15.41 -5.86
CA GLY A 329 17.28 16.46 -5.10
C GLY A 329 18.39 17.09 -5.93
N HIS A 330 18.81 18.30 -5.58
CA HIS A 330 19.81 19.06 -6.35
C HIS A 330 21.11 18.28 -6.58
N ASP A 331 21.69 17.73 -5.52
CA ASP A 331 22.98 17.01 -5.59
C ASP A 331 22.85 15.51 -5.33
N ARG A 332 21.78 15.09 -4.67
CA ARG A 332 21.57 13.72 -4.19
C ARG A 332 20.09 13.42 -4.03
N PRO A 333 19.67 12.14 -4.12
CA PRO A 333 18.29 11.76 -3.86
C PRO A 333 17.83 12.16 -2.45
N VAL A 334 16.55 12.49 -2.33
CA VAL A 334 15.87 12.74 -1.06
C VAL A 334 14.93 11.59 -0.78
N ALA A 335 15.24 10.76 0.23
CA ALA A 335 14.36 9.71 0.71
C ALA A 335 13.41 10.26 1.78
N LEU A 336 12.12 10.25 1.49
CA LEU A 336 11.05 10.42 2.47
C LEU A 336 10.86 9.10 3.20
N VAL A 337 10.94 9.09 4.53
CA VAL A 337 10.72 7.90 5.36
C VAL A 337 9.71 8.19 6.48
N PRO A 338 8.93 7.19 6.93
CA PRO A 338 7.97 7.38 8.01
C PRO A 338 8.59 7.86 9.34
N ASP A 339 7.90 8.80 9.99
CA ASP A 339 8.12 9.23 11.36
C ASP A 339 6.90 8.87 12.22
N THR A 340 6.85 7.60 12.61
CA THR A 340 5.71 7.01 13.34
C THR A 340 5.40 7.76 14.62
N LEU A 341 6.41 8.15 15.40
CA LEU A 341 6.20 8.87 16.65
C LEU A 341 5.54 10.24 16.44
N SER A 342 5.97 10.99 15.43
CA SER A 342 5.37 12.29 15.09
C SER A 342 3.91 12.14 14.66
N ALA A 343 3.59 11.14 13.84
CA ALA A 343 2.21 10.83 13.47
C ALA A 343 1.36 10.40 14.68
N VAL A 344 1.88 9.52 15.54
CA VAL A 344 1.22 9.06 16.76
C VAL A 344 0.88 10.23 17.67
N ARG A 345 1.80 11.19 17.86
CA ARG A 345 1.51 12.41 18.63
C ARG A 345 0.35 13.23 18.04
N ILE A 346 0.29 13.37 16.71
CA ILE A 346 -0.80 14.07 16.04
C ILE A 346 -2.13 13.33 16.22
N VAL A 347 -2.15 12.02 15.99
CA VAL A 347 -3.33 11.16 16.18
C VAL A 347 -3.82 11.23 17.62
N SER A 348 -2.92 11.11 18.59
CA SER A 348 -3.23 11.22 20.02
C SER A 348 -3.83 12.58 20.39
N ARG A 349 -3.29 13.69 19.86
CA ARG A 349 -3.86 15.04 20.05
C ARG A 349 -5.26 15.17 19.46
N LEU A 350 -5.47 14.66 18.24
CA LEU A 350 -6.78 14.65 17.57
C LEU A 350 -7.80 13.85 18.40
N ALA A 351 -7.41 12.64 18.84
CA ALA A 351 -8.26 11.80 19.67
C ALA A 351 -8.60 12.46 21.00
N ALA A 352 -7.63 13.08 21.67
CA ALA A 352 -7.84 13.74 22.96
C ALA A 352 -8.87 14.87 22.86
N ARG A 353 -8.79 15.69 21.80
CA ARG A 353 -9.79 16.74 21.55
C ARG A 353 -11.19 16.17 21.39
N LYS A 354 -11.36 15.13 20.56
CA LYS A 354 -12.68 14.49 20.36
C LYS A 354 -13.22 13.83 21.61
N LEU A 355 -12.37 13.18 22.39
CA LEU A 355 -12.77 12.61 23.67
C LEU A 355 -13.19 13.69 24.67
N ALA A 356 -12.49 14.83 24.73
CA ALA A 356 -12.88 15.95 25.59
C ALA A 356 -14.19 16.62 25.13
N GLU A 357 -14.37 16.85 23.83
CA GLU A 357 -15.63 17.34 23.24
C GLU A 357 -16.82 16.45 23.61
N ALA A 358 -16.61 15.14 23.62
CA ALA A 358 -17.60 14.14 24.01
C ALA A 358 -17.71 13.93 25.53
N GLY A 359 -17.01 14.74 26.35
CA GLY A 359 -17.04 14.65 27.82
C GLY A 359 -16.42 13.37 28.39
N ARG A 360 -15.59 12.65 27.60
CA ARG A 360 -14.97 11.37 27.99
C ARG A 360 -13.67 11.56 28.76
N ILE A 361 -12.99 12.67 28.55
CA ILE A 361 -11.82 13.07 29.33
C ILE A 361 -11.93 14.55 29.69
N ALA A 362 -11.19 14.97 30.71
CA ALA A 362 -11.13 16.37 31.09
C ALA A 362 -10.45 17.22 29.99
N SER A 363 -10.93 18.45 29.77
CA SER A 363 -10.32 19.38 28.81
C SER A 363 -8.84 19.68 29.12
N ALA A 364 -8.44 19.67 30.40
CA ALA A 364 -7.04 19.78 30.82
C ALA A 364 -6.18 18.59 30.34
N ALA A 365 -6.73 17.36 30.35
CA ALA A 365 -6.05 16.18 29.83
C ALA A 365 -5.89 16.25 28.30
N ALA A 366 -6.88 16.78 27.59
CA ALA A 366 -6.77 17.04 26.15
C ALA A 366 -5.75 18.15 25.83
N ALA A 367 -5.73 19.23 26.61
CA ALA A 367 -4.73 20.29 26.48
C ALA A 367 -3.31 19.75 26.71
N GLN A 368 -3.13 18.86 27.69
CA GLN A 368 -1.86 18.18 27.93
C GLN A 368 -1.40 17.34 26.74
N CYS A 369 -2.31 16.62 26.07
CA CYS A 369 -1.98 15.90 24.83
C CYS A 369 -1.64 16.83 23.64
N GLY A 370 -2.06 18.09 23.71
CA GLY A 370 -1.75 19.12 22.71
C GLY A 370 -0.35 19.73 22.86
N ASP A 371 0.31 19.58 24.01
CA ASP A 371 1.67 20.06 24.24
C ASP A 371 2.68 19.21 23.44
N PRO A 372 3.49 19.81 22.53
CA PRO A 372 4.54 19.11 21.81
C PRO A 372 5.54 18.37 22.73
N ASN A 373 5.75 18.86 23.95
CA ASN A 373 6.68 18.31 24.93
C ASN A 373 6.02 17.31 25.90
N CYS A 374 4.74 17.00 25.72
CA CYS A 374 4.03 16.05 26.57
C CYS A 374 4.78 14.70 26.62
N PRO A 375 5.11 14.18 27.82
CA PRO A 375 5.68 12.85 27.97
C PRO A 375 4.72 11.77 27.42
N LEU A 376 5.26 10.76 26.75
CA LEU A 376 4.45 9.69 26.13
C LEU A 376 3.55 8.97 27.14
N ALA A 377 4.08 8.68 28.34
CA ALA A 377 3.31 8.04 29.41
C ALA A 377 2.16 8.92 29.91
N ALA A 378 2.32 10.25 29.92
CA ALA A 378 1.25 11.17 30.31
C ALA A 378 0.16 11.25 29.24
N MET A 379 0.56 11.27 27.96
CA MET A 379 -0.37 11.20 26.82
C MET A 379 -1.18 9.90 26.84
N LEU A 380 -0.52 8.77 27.09
CA LEU A 380 -1.18 7.47 27.25
C LEU A 380 -2.16 7.47 28.43
N GLY A 381 -1.73 7.95 29.60
CA GLY A 381 -2.57 8.01 30.80
C GLY A 381 -3.78 8.92 30.64
N ALA A 382 -3.68 9.98 29.85
CA ALA A 382 -4.79 10.87 29.52
C ALA A 382 -5.81 10.23 28.56
N LEU A 383 -5.33 9.48 27.56
CA LEU A 383 -6.18 8.95 26.50
C LEU A 383 -6.82 7.60 26.82
N LEU A 384 -6.04 6.67 27.40
CA LEU A 384 -6.46 5.28 27.56
C LEU A 384 -7.80 5.14 28.31
N PRO A 385 -8.06 5.86 29.41
CA PRO A 385 -9.36 5.78 30.09
C PRO A 385 -10.51 6.22 29.17
N GLY A 386 -10.34 7.30 28.40
CA GLY A 386 -11.39 7.82 27.51
C GLY A 386 -11.76 6.89 26.36
N VAL A 387 -10.84 5.99 25.97
CA VAL A 387 -11.03 5.02 24.89
C VAL A 387 -11.48 3.66 25.43
N ASP A 388 -11.01 3.24 26.61
CA ASP A 388 -11.25 1.90 27.15
C ASP A 388 -12.43 1.81 28.14
N ASP A 389 -12.91 2.93 28.72
CA ASP A 389 -13.98 2.97 29.76
C ASP A 389 -15.31 2.34 29.32
N ARG A 390 -15.54 2.15 28.01
CA ARG A 390 -16.71 1.43 27.48
C ARG A 390 -16.38 0.15 26.72
N SER A 391 -15.24 -0.45 27.00
CA SER A 391 -14.94 -1.81 26.56
C SER A 391 -16.10 -2.73 26.98
N LEU A 392 -16.66 -3.45 26.01
CA LEU A 392 -17.66 -4.50 26.24
C LEU A 392 -17.00 -5.79 26.76
N GLY A 393 -15.72 -5.72 27.14
CA GLY A 393 -14.89 -6.86 27.50
C GLY A 393 -14.31 -7.58 26.28
N GLY A 394 -13.20 -8.28 26.48
CA GLY A 394 -12.58 -9.12 25.44
C GLY A 394 -12.13 -8.34 24.20
N GLY A 395 -11.76 -7.06 24.33
CA GLY A 395 -11.32 -6.23 23.21
C GLY A 395 -12.43 -5.82 22.24
N ARG A 396 -13.67 -5.78 22.72
CA ARG A 396 -14.85 -5.34 21.98
C ARG A 396 -15.24 -3.93 22.41
N TYR A 397 -15.59 -3.07 21.48
CA TYR A 397 -15.92 -1.67 21.71
C TYR A 397 -17.23 -1.29 21.00
N PRO A 398 -18.05 -0.40 21.55
CA PRO A 398 -19.31 -0.01 20.92
C PRO A 398 -19.09 0.87 19.68
N TYR A 399 -19.91 0.68 18.65
CA TYR A 399 -19.90 1.49 17.42
C TYR A 399 -20.03 2.99 17.68
N GLU A 400 -20.84 3.39 18.67
CA GLU A 400 -21.03 4.78 19.05
C GLU A 400 -19.75 5.48 19.50
N LEU A 401 -18.80 4.74 20.08
CA LEU A 401 -17.49 5.29 20.43
C LEU A 401 -16.65 5.54 19.18
N ALA A 402 -16.62 4.59 18.25
CA ALA A 402 -15.90 4.74 16.99
C ALA A 402 -16.45 5.91 16.14
N ARG A 403 -17.77 6.12 16.17
CA ARG A 403 -18.45 7.21 15.46
C ARG A 403 -18.00 8.61 15.89
N LEU A 404 -17.45 8.77 17.10
CA LEU A 404 -16.89 10.06 17.57
C LEU A 404 -15.71 10.55 16.72
N PHE A 405 -15.01 9.63 16.05
CA PHE A 405 -13.78 9.92 15.33
C PHE A 405 -14.01 10.14 13.83
N ARG A 406 -15.26 10.33 13.37
CA ARG A 406 -15.54 10.73 11.99
C ARG A 406 -15.61 12.25 11.86
N ALA A 407 -15.07 12.80 10.77
CA ALA A 407 -15.26 14.21 10.40
C ALA A 407 -16.50 14.44 9.53
N SER A 408 -17.01 13.40 8.85
CA SER A 408 -18.17 13.47 7.95
C SER A 408 -18.77 12.07 7.75
N GLU A 409 -19.80 11.96 6.89
CA GLU A 409 -20.40 10.66 6.51
C GLU A 409 -19.50 9.82 5.59
N VAL A 410 -18.61 10.45 4.82
CA VAL A 410 -17.65 9.74 3.95
C VAL A 410 -16.39 9.29 4.70
N ASP A 411 -16.19 9.80 5.91
CA ASP A 411 -15.05 9.49 6.77
C ASP A 411 -15.36 8.33 7.72
N SER A 412 -14.51 7.31 7.73
CA SER A 412 -14.77 6.07 8.47
C SER A 412 -14.43 6.22 9.97
N GLY A 413 -15.44 6.43 10.81
CA GLY A 413 -15.26 6.46 12.27
C GLY A 413 -14.59 5.19 12.83
N VAL A 414 -14.96 4.00 12.33
CA VAL A 414 -14.32 2.72 12.69
C VAL A 414 -12.85 2.69 12.25
N GLY A 415 -12.57 3.09 11.01
CA GLY A 415 -11.20 3.19 10.49
C GLY A 415 -10.31 4.12 11.31
N ASN A 416 -10.86 5.26 11.72
CA ASN A 416 -10.17 6.26 12.52
C ASN A 416 -9.95 5.77 13.94
N TYR A 417 -10.93 5.10 14.53
CA TYR A 417 -10.83 4.49 15.85
C TYR A 417 -9.72 3.43 15.93
N LEU A 418 -9.58 2.59 14.90
CA LEU A 418 -8.50 1.59 14.85
C LEU A 418 -7.11 2.25 14.78
N ARG A 419 -6.98 3.40 14.11
CA ARG A 419 -5.74 4.20 14.08
C ARG A 419 -5.44 4.86 15.42
N VAL A 420 -6.47 5.31 16.14
CA VAL A 420 -6.34 5.78 17.53
C VAL A 420 -5.85 4.64 18.44
N TRP A 421 -6.39 3.42 18.28
CA TRP A 421 -5.89 2.26 19.00
C TRP A 421 -4.45 1.90 18.65
N PHE A 422 -4.08 1.96 17.38
CA PHE A 422 -2.69 1.77 16.97
C PHE A 422 -1.77 2.79 17.65
N ALA A 423 -2.17 4.06 17.72
CA ALA A 423 -1.40 5.09 18.42
C ALA A 423 -1.24 4.77 19.91
N LEU A 424 -2.28 4.26 20.59
CA LEU A 424 -2.17 3.81 21.98
C LEU A 424 -1.23 2.60 22.14
N ASP A 425 -1.36 1.59 21.26
CA ASP A 425 -0.49 0.42 21.25
C ASP A 425 0.98 0.83 21.03
N TYR A 426 1.23 1.78 20.13
CA TYR A 426 2.56 2.34 19.92
C TYR A 426 3.10 3.04 21.16
N LEU A 427 2.31 3.91 21.80
CA LEU A 427 2.71 4.59 23.04
C LEU A 427 3.03 3.58 24.16
N MET A 428 2.25 2.51 24.28
CA MET A 428 2.48 1.44 25.26
C MET A 428 3.78 0.68 24.96
N ALA A 429 4.01 0.35 23.69
CA ALA A 429 5.25 -0.29 23.24
C ALA A 429 6.48 0.57 23.55
N GLU A 430 6.43 1.87 23.24
CA GLU A 430 7.52 2.82 23.51
C GLU A 430 7.75 3.09 25.00
N CYS A 431 6.67 3.15 25.80
CA CYS A 431 6.78 3.29 27.26
C CYS A 431 7.18 1.99 27.97
N GLY A 432 7.25 0.86 27.26
CA GLY A 432 7.54 -0.46 27.84
C GLY A 432 6.41 -1.03 28.70
N ILE A 433 5.19 -0.50 28.58
CA ILE A 433 4.02 -0.93 29.36
C ILE A 433 3.37 -2.13 28.67
N GLY A 434 3.17 -3.23 29.39
CA GLY A 434 2.51 -4.43 28.85
C GLY A 434 3.36 -5.26 27.87
N VAL A 435 4.63 -4.90 27.66
CA VAL A 435 5.56 -5.58 26.73
C VAL A 435 6.11 -6.90 27.31
N GLN A 436 6.00 -7.08 28.63
CA GLN A 436 6.52 -8.25 29.35
C GLN A 436 5.52 -9.41 29.37
N GLY A 437 6.03 -10.64 29.40
CA GLY A 437 5.23 -11.87 29.51
C GLY A 437 4.83 -12.48 28.16
N GLU A 438 4.01 -13.54 28.25
CA GLU A 438 3.67 -14.45 27.13
C GLU A 438 2.23 -14.26 26.61
N SER A 439 1.64 -13.08 26.77
CA SER A 439 0.31 -12.80 26.25
C SER A 439 0.38 -12.40 24.76
N HIS A 440 -0.70 -12.62 24.00
CA HIS A 440 -0.81 -12.09 22.63
C HIS A 440 -0.62 -10.58 22.57
N TYR A 441 -1.03 -9.87 23.63
CA TYR A 441 -0.85 -8.43 23.72
C TYR A 441 0.63 -8.04 23.86
N ALA A 442 1.38 -8.72 24.74
CA ALA A 442 2.81 -8.48 24.89
C ALA A 442 3.58 -8.78 23.58
N ALA A 443 3.23 -9.87 22.88
CA ALA A 443 3.80 -10.22 21.58
C ALA A 443 3.51 -9.14 20.52
N HIS A 444 2.27 -8.62 20.47
CA HIS A 444 1.88 -7.51 19.59
C HIS A 444 2.71 -6.25 19.82
N LEU A 445 2.88 -5.83 21.07
CA LEU A 445 3.70 -4.65 21.38
C LEU A 445 5.19 -4.86 21.04
N ARG A 446 5.72 -6.08 21.21
CA ARG A 446 7.08 -6.42 20.79
C ARG A 446 7.23 -6.40 19.27
N ALA A 447 6.23 -6.85 18.53
CA ALA A 447 6.20 -6.80 17.07
C ALA A 447 6.27 -5.34 16.57
N ILE A 448 5.50 -4.43 17.15
CA ILE A 448 5.58 -2.98 16.85
C ILE A 448 7.01 -2.45 17.05
N ARG A 449 7.67 -2.76 18.17
CA ARG A 449 9.05 -2.30 18.43
C ARG A 449 10.07 -2.86 17.46
N ARG A 450 9.91 -4.12 17.02
CA ARG A 450 10.79 -4.73 16.01
C ARG A 450 10.61 -4.04 14.67
N GLN A 451 9.37 -3.78 14.27
CA GLN A 451 9.06 -3.06 13.05
C GLN A 451 9.72 -1.66 12.99
N GLU A 452 9.66 -0.90 14.09
CA GLU A 452 10.30 0.42 14.16
C GLU A 452 11.84 0.36 14.07
N ARG A 453 12.45 -0.71 14.58
CA ARG A 453 13.91 -0.93 14.42
C ARG A 453 14.27 -1.17 12.97
N ASP A 454 13.41 -1.85 12.21
CA ASP A 454 13.60 -2.13 10.80
C ASP A 454 13.48 -0.86 9.96
N ARG A 455 12.49 -0.01 10.24
CA ARG A 455 12.38 1.34 9.64
C ARG A 455 13.62 2.17 9.91
N ALA A 456 14.10 2.15 11.15
CA ALA A 456 15.34 2.83 11.51
C ALA A 456 16.55 2.26 10.76
N ALA A 457 16.56 0.96 10.45
CA ALA A 457 17.61 0.34 9.65
C ALA A 457 17.58 0.81 8.19
N ILE A 458 16.41 0.86 7.56
CA ILE A 458 16.22 1.43 6.21
C ILE A 458 16.77 2.87 6.18
N ALA A 459 16.31 3.72 7.09
CA ALA A 459 16.74 5.11 7.16
C ALA A 459 18.25 5.26 7.40
N ARG A 460 18.89 4.38 8.19
CA ARG A 460 20.34 4.37 8.38
C ARG A 460 21.07 3.96 7.10
N GLN A 461 20.61 2.92 6.42
CA GLN A 461 21.23 2.41 5.20
C GLN A 461 21.21 3.47 4.08
N LEU A 462 20.08 4.16 3.90
CA LEU A 462 19.97 5.26 2.92
C LEU A 462 20.88 6.45 3.28
N ARG A 463 21.00 6.82 4.57
CA ARG A 463 21.94 7.87 5.01
C ARG A 463 23.40 7.48 4.75
N GLN A 464 23.78 6.23 5.04
CA GLN A 464 25.14 5.72 4.82
C GLN A 464 25.54 5.74 3.34
N ARG A 465 24.57 5.62 2.45
CA ARG A 465 24.74 5.80 1.00
C ARG A 465 24.97 7.25 0.58
N GLY A 466 24.74 8.19 1.48
CA GLY A 466 24.90 9.63 1.22
C GLY A 466 23.60 10.34 0.85
N TRP A 467 22.44 9.66 0.87
CA TRP A 467 21.15 10.30 0.56
C TRP A 467 20.72 11.25 1.67
N LYS A 468 19.92 12.26 1.29
CA LYS A 468 19.19 13.05 2.28
C LYS A 468 18.00 12.22 2.75
N VAL A 469 17.87 12.00 4.06
CA VAL A 469 16.73 11.27 4.64
C VAL A 469 15.86 12.23 5.43
N VAL A 470 14.61 12.39 4.99
CA VAL A 470 13.60 13.28 5.55
C VAL A 470 12.53 12.43 6.21
N LYS A 471 12.29 12.71 7.49
CA LYS A 471 11.28 12.03 8.30
C LYS A 471 9.93 12.74 8.12
N VAL A 472 8.93 12.03 7.61
CA VAL A 472 7.58 12.55 7.36
C VAL A 472 6.61 11.93 8.36
N PRO A 473 5.77 12.70 9.08
CA PRO A 473 4.73 12.14 9.94
C PRO A 473 3.87 11.12 9.18
N ALA A 474 4.05 9.83 9.50
CA ALA A 474 3.36 8.74 8.83
C ALA A 474 3.26 7.52 9.74
N ILE A 475 2.19 6.75 9.61
CA ILE A 475 2.04 5.41 10.18
C ILE A 475 2.02 4.42 9.01
N SER A 476 3.02 3.53 8.96
CA SER A 476 3.05 2.41 8.03
C SER A 476 2.65 1.14 8.78
N SER A 477 1.39 0.75 8.74
CA SER A 477 0.89 -0.41 9.48
C SER A 477 -0.35 -1.00 8.83
N GLU A 478 -0.20 -1.63 7.66
CA GLU A 478 -1.26 -2.36 6.95
C GLU A 478 -2.60 -1.57 6.99
N SER A 479 -3.68 -2.15 7.54
CA SER A 479 -5.02 -1.56 7.62
C SER A 479 -5.14 -0.32 8.52
N CYS A 480 -4.14 -0.06 9.36
CA CYS A 480 -4.03 1.10 10.24
C CYS A 480 -3.11 2.20 9.68
N SER A 481 -2.71 2.11 8.40
CA SER A 481 -1.80 3.09 7.80
C SER A 481 -2.40 4.50 7.72
N LEU A 482 -1.54 5.49 7.94
CA LEU A 482 -1.70 6.91 7.66
C LEU A 482 -0.41 7.35 6.97
N ASN A 483 -0.28 7.04 5.68
CA ASN A 483 1.01 6.96 5.02
C ASN A 483 1.16 7.91 3.82
N PRO A 484 1.51 9.19 4.06
CA PRO A 484 1.85 10.16 3.01
C PRO A 484 3.12 9.81 2.22
N VAL A 485 3.96 8.89 2.72
CA VAL A 485 5.16 8.41 2.01
C VAL A 485 4.79 7.49 0.85
N ASN A 486 3.62 6.83 0.87
CA ASN A 486 3.15 6.00 -0.26
C ASN A 486 2.54 6.85 -1.39
N GLY A 487 3.22 7.93 -1.79
CA GLY A 487 2.82 8.83 -2.86
C GLY A 487 3.65 8.63 -4.13
N VAL A 488 3.34 9.41 -5.16
CA VAL A 488 3.93 9.27 -6.50
C VAL A 488 4.56 10.57 -6.95
N TRP A 489 5.80 10.50 -7.43
CA TRP A 489 6.46 11.62 -8.08
C TRP A 489 6.05 11.74 -9.55
N MET A 490 5.54 12.92 -9.93
CA MET A 490 5.00 13.20 -11.27
C MET A 490 5.96 14.00 -12.16
N GLY A 491 7.24 14.12 -11.79
CA GLY A 491 8.24 14.91 -12.52
C GLY A 491 8.30 16.38 -12.12
N ASP A 492 7.16 16.97 -11.77
CA ASP A 492 7.02 18.37 -11.34
C ASP A 492 6.55 18.51 -9.87
N ARG A 493 5.77 17.55 -9.40
CA ARG A 493 5.19 17.55 -8.05
C ARG A 493 5.10 16.14 -7.47
N TYR A 494 4.98 16.09 -6.15
CA TYR A 494 4.69 14.87 -5.42
C TYR A 494 3.19 14.77 -5.15
N LEU A 495 2.55 13.74 -5.71
CA LEU A 495 1.19 13.36 -5.34
C LEU A 495 1.24 12.59 -4.03
N MET A 496 0.98 13.28 -2.94
CA MET A 496 0.97 12.72 -1.60
C MET A 496 -0.30 11.90 -1.35
N SER A 497 -0.14 10.70 -0.81
CA SER A 497 -1.25 9.87 -0.33
C SER A 497 -1.84 10.46 0.96
N ALA A 498 -2.91 11.23 0.85
CA ALA A 498 -3.59 11.86 1.98
C ALA A 498 -4.73 10.98 2.51
N TYR A 499 -5.01 11.05 3.82
CA TYR A 499 -6.16 10.34 4.39
C TYR A 499 -7.44 11.19 4.32
N GLY A 500 -7.32 12.49 4.58
CA GLY A 500 -8.44 13.41 4.71
C GLY A 500 -9.20 13.28 6.03
N GLY A 501 -10.42 13.83 6.05
CA GLY A 501 -11.36 13.69 7.16
C GLY A 501 -10.77 14.06 8.52
N PHE A 502 -10.91 13.15 9.48
CA PHE A 502 -10.40 13.32 10.85
C PHE A 502 -8.89 13.55 10.93
N PHE A 503 -8.12 13.09 9.95
CA PHE A 503 -6.66 13.15 9.96
C PHE A 503 -6.08 14.26 9.06
N VAL A 504 -6.88 15.22 8.61
CA VAL A 504 -6.41 16.35 7.78
C VAL A 504 -5.24 17.14 8.40
N GLU A 505 -5.14 17.19 9.73
CA GLU A 505 -4.00 17.82 10.40
C GLU A 505 -2.69 17.02 10.24
N LEU A 506 -2.76 15.69 10.16
CA LEU A 506 -1.60 14.86 9.87
C LEU A 506 -1.17 15.05 8.41
N ASP A 507 -2.14 15.07 7.49
CA ASP A 507 -1.86 15.31 6.07
C ASP A 507 -1.13 16.64 5.87
N ARG A 508 -1.62 17.73 6.48
CA ARG A 508 -0.97 19.05 6.42
C ARG A 508 0.43 19.04 7.02
N ALA A 509 0.62 18.37 8.15
CA ALA A 509 1.94 18.28 8.78
C ALA A 509 2.95 17.52 7.90
N ALA A 510 2.50 16.48 7.20
CA ALA A 510 3.31 15.76 6.24
C ALA A 510 3.63 16.60 5.00
N GLU A 511 2.62 17.25 4.43
CA GLU A 511 2.72 18.17 3.31
C GLU A 511 3.72 19.30 3.58
N ASP A 512 3.66 19.92 4.77
CA ASP A 512 4.60 20.96 5.20
C ASP A 512 6.05 20.46 5.26
N VAL A 513 6.28 19.23 5.70
CA VAL A 513 7.62 18.62 5.72
C VAL A 513 8.12 18.39 4.31
N ILE A 514 7.28 17.85 3.43
CA ILE A 514 7.65 17.53 2.04
C ILE A 514 7.91 18.82 1.25
N ARG A 515 7.07 19.85 1.40
CA ARG A 515 7.26 21.16 0.73
C ARG A 515 8.57 21.85 1.09
N ARG A 516 9.11 21.64 2.29
CA ARG A 516 10.43 22.18 2.68
C ARG A 516 11.59 21.59 1.88
N GLU A 517 11.35 20.49 1.17
CA GLU A 517 12.28 19.90 0.22
C GLU A 517 12.24 20.58 -1.16
N GLY A 518 11.44 21.64 -1.31
CA GLY A 518 11.38 22.45 -2.52
C GLY A 518 10.52 21.86 -3.63
N VAL A 519 9.67 20.89 -3.30
CA VAL A 519 8.74 20.26 -4.25
C VAL A 519 7.31 20.77 -4.05
N GLU A 520 6.55 20.87 -5.14
CA GLU A 520 5.11 21.02 -5.06
C GLU A 520 4.48 19.72 -4.55
N VAL A 521 3.42 19.84 -3.75
CA VAL A 521 2.69 18.70 -3.19
C VAL A 521 1.22 18.83 -3.53
N GLY A 522 0.66 17.80 -4.16
CA GLY A 522 -0.77 17.62 -4.39
C GLY A 522 -1.31 16.46 -3.58
N ALA A 523 -2.37 16.67 -2.81
CA ALA A 523 -2.98 15.60 -2.02
C ALA A 523 -3.94 14.77 -2.88
N VAL A 524 -3.82 13.45 -2.82
CA VAL A 524 -4.84 12.50 -3.32
C VAL A 524 -5.40 11.75 -2.12
N LEU A 525 -6.70 11.85 -1.90
CA LEU A 525 -7.40 11.14 -0.82
C LEU A 525 -7.39 9.64 -1.12
N THR A 526 -6.87 8.85 -0.19
CA THR A 526 -6.75 7.39 -0.28
C THR A 526 -7.21 6.71 1.02
N GLY A 527 -8.09 7.34 1.81
CA GLY A 527 -8.49 6.85 3.13
C GLY A 527 -8.98 5.39 3.17
N GLU A 528 -9.87 4.99 2.26
CA GLU A 528 -10.30 3.59 2.08
C GLU A 528 -9.15 2.71 1.61
N THR A 529 -8.36 3.15 0.63
CA THR A 529 -7.20 2.39 0.14
C THR A 529 -6.18 2.10 1.25
N GLN A 530 -5.92 3.07 2.13
CA GLN A 530 -5.07 2.91 3.31
C GLN A 530 -5.68 1.99 4.37
N ARG A 531 -7.01 1.88 4.45
CA ARG A 531 -7.66 0.85 5.29
C ARG A 531 -7.47 -0.57 4.76
N ARG A 532 -7.16 -0.71 3.47
CA ARG A 532 -6.92 -1.98 2.80
C ARG A 532 -5.44 -2.34 2.67
N GLY A 533 -4.56 -1.60 3.35
CA GLY A 533 -3.14 -1.92 3.42
C GLY A 533 -2.28 -1.38 2.28
N GLY A 534 -2.75 -0.40 1.52
CA GLY A 534 -1.95 0.28 0.50
C GLY A 534 -1.97 1.81 0.63
N GLY A 535 -1.64 2.51 -0.45
CA GLY A 535 -1.79 3.96 -0.59
C GLY A 535 -1.87 4.33 -2.06
N LEU A 536 -1.50 5.56 -2.41
CA LEU A 536 -1.54 6.01 -3.80
C LEU A 536 -0.55 5.22 -4.66
N HIS A 537 0.70 5.09 -4.20
CA HIS A 537 1.75 4.42 -4.96
C HIS A 537 1.43 2.95 -5.23
N CYS A 538 0.82 2.22 -4.28
CA CYS A 538 0.36 0.85 -4.55
C CYS A 538 -0.75 0.79 -5.62
N ALA A 539 -1.59 1.83 -5.69
CA ALA A 539 -2.78 1.84 -6.53
C ALA A 539 -2.52 2.25 -7.99
N VAL A 540 -1.34 2.80 -8.28
CA VAL A 540 -1.05 3.39 -9.60
C VAL A 540 0.31 2.97 -10.14
N SER A 541 0.44 2.96 -11.47
CA SER A 541 1.72 2.86 -12.18
C SER A 541 1.83 4.04 -13.14
N VAL A 542 2.99 4.71 -13.21
CA VAL A 542 3.17 5.93 -14.01
C VAL A 542 4.31 5.75 -15.01
N GLY A 543 4.13 6.26 -16.22
CA GLY A 543 5.08 6.06 -17.33
C GLY A 543 5.17 7.20 -18.31
#